data_AF-A0A6P1FBH1-F1
#
_entry.id   AF-A0A6P1FBH1-F1
#
_cell.length_a   1.000
_cell.length_b   1.000
_cell.length_c   1.000
_cell.angle_alpha   90.00
_cell.angle_beta   90.00
_cell.angle_gamma   90.00
#
_symmetry.space_group_name_H-M   'P 1'
#
loop_
_entity.id
_entity.type
_entity.pdbx_description
1 polymer ?
#
loop_
_entity_poly.entity_id
_entity_poly.type
_entity_poly.pdbx_seq_one_letter_code
_entity_poly.pdbx_strand_id
1 'polypeptide(L)'
;MGPLRAETDVERARWVLDALGPFGSIEGIVPPVFEAAVRILHPADAVRWRDVAEREGTVLHPLAQWNDLVAAHPDEYSPPRTGELPLDELAAIAGVLARSTSTPDDCLAAFWEGFGVLTGSTTILLSRADGGGEDPAWMSDTRPTGWEHPEIAAAEYLSLPGRDCLLFALDVRALADTGWARDSGFADASGTTVQTPIAMWPEDRAWYLASEIDFDSTVVGGSRELIDALVALAAEGTIEALPLPAEVDLTSTGDRVNGRSR
;
A
#
# COMPACT_ATOMS: atom_id res chain seq x y z
N MET A 1 21.74 -7.12 -5.54
CA MET A 1 21.03 -7.81 -4.45
C MET A 1 20.33 -6.72 -3.67
N GLY A 2 19.02 -6.57 -3.87
CA GLY A 2 18.22 -5.56 -3.17
C GLY A 2 18.12 -5.80 -1.66
N PRO A 3 17.47 -4.87 -0.93
CA PRO A 3 17.43 -4.90 0.53
C PRO A 3 16.47 -5.94 1.11
N LEU A 4 15.49 -6.43 0.32
CA LEU A 4 14.58 -7.48 0.77
C LEU A 4 15.27 -8.85 0.76
N ARG A 5 15.07 -9.60 1.84
CA ARG A 5 15.55 -10.97 2.04
C ARG A 5 14.35 -11.89 2.22
N ALA A 6 14.40 -13.08 1.64
CA ALA A 6 13.40 -14.11 1.88
C ALA A 6 13.25 -14.35 3.38
N GLU A 7 12.03 -14.31 3.89
CA GLU A 7 11.72 -14.80 5.22
C GLU A 7 11.10 -16.20 5.10
N THR A 8 11.56 -17.11 5.96
CA THR A 8 11.11 -18.51 6.00
C THR A 8 10.44 -18.87 7.32
N ASP A 9 10.64 -18.06 8.36
CA ASP A 9 9.97 -18.23 9.64
C ASP A 9 8.64 -17.46 9.68
N VAL A 10 7.58 -18.13 9.23
CA VAL A 10 6.22 -17.59 9.26
C VAL A 10 5.69 -17.38 10.69
N GLU A 11 6.30 -17.98 11.72
CA GLU A 11 5.87 -17.77 13.11
C GLU A 11 6.10 -16.34 13.59
N ARG A 12 7.03 -15.61 12.96
CA ARG A 12 7.21 -14.17 13.20
C ARG A 12 5.97 -13.34 12.86
N ALA A 13 5.15 -13.82 11.93
CA ALA A 13 3.87 -13.20 11.57
C ALA A 13 2.70 -13.67 12.44
N ARG A 14 2.88 -14.67 13.32
CA ARG A 14 1.80 -15.31 14.08
C ARG A 14 0.93 -14.31 14.85
N TRP A 15 1.56 -13.34 15.49
CA TRP A 15 0.84 -12.36 16.30
C TRP A 15 -0.08 -11.47 15.45
N VAL A 16 0.30 -11.17 14.21
CA VAL A 16 -0.54 -10.43 13.25
C VAL A 16 -1.74 -11.30 12.90
N LEU A 17 -1.50 -12.56 12.52
CA LEU A 17 -2.55 -13.50 12.13
C LEU A 17 -3.57 -13.74 13.26
N ASP A 18 -3.09 -13.85 14.50
CA ASP A 18 -3.94 -14.08 15.67
C ASP A 18 -4.77 -12.83 16.05
N ALA A 19 -4.27 -11.63 15.71
CA ALA A 19 -4.92 -10.36 16.05
C ALA A 19 -5.87 -9.86 14.95
N LEU A 20 -5.61 -10.17 13.67
CA LEU A 20 -6.42 -9.72 12.56
C LEU A 20 -7.85 -10.29 12.64
N GLY A 21 -8.82 -9.42 12.37
CA GLY A 21 -10.22 -9.75 12.23
C GLY A 21 -10.57 -10.36 10.87
N PRO A 22 -11.88 -10.53 10.58
CA PRO A 22 -12.33 -11.12 9.33
C PRO A 22 -12.05 -10.20 8.13
N PHE A 23 -11.83 -10.81 6.96
CA PHE A 23 -11.73 -10.10 5.68
C PHE A 23 -12.96 -9.20 5.44
N GLY A 24 -12.73 -8.01 4.87
CA GLY A 24 -13.79 -7.02 4.61
C GLY A 24 -14.16 -6.17 5.83
N SER A 25 -13.41 -6.24 6.93
CA SER A 25 -13.53 -5.37 8.10
C SER A 25 -12.25 -4.59 8.33
N ILE A 26 -12.33 -3.46 9.05
CA ILE A 26 -11.13 -2.69 9.43
C ILE A 26 -10.14 -3.53 10.24
N GLU A 27 -10.65 -4.40 11.12
CA GLU A 27 -9.84 -5.29 11.96
C GLU A 27 -9.12 -6.36 11.13
N GLY A 28 -9.66 -6.71 9.96
CA GLY A 28 -9.00 -7.59 8.98
C GLY A 28 -7.91 -6.88 8.16
N ILE A 29 -7.77 -5.56 8.29
CA ILE A 29 -6.77 -4.76 7.58
C ILE A 29 -5.67 -4.32 8.53
N VAL A 30 -6.03 -3.80 9.71
CA VAL A 30 -5.08 -3.41 10.76
C VAL A 30 -5.46 -4.12 12.06
N PRO A 31 -4.49 -4.79 12.73
CA PRO A 31 -4.75 -5.42 14.01
C PRO A 31 -5.33 -4.44 15.04
N PRO A 32 -6.44 -4.76 15.74
CA PRO A 32 -7.07 -3.91 16.74
C PRO A 32 -6.32 -3.90 18.08
N VAL A 33 -4.99 -3.88 18.03
CA VAL A 33 -4.09 -3.88 19.20
C VAL A 33 -3.37 -2.53 19.38
N PHE A 34 -3.46 -1.66 18.37
CA PHE A 34 -2.81 -0.35 18.36
C PHE A 34 -3.66 0.73 19.03
N GLU A 35 -3.01 1.74 19.58
CA GLU A 35 -3.67 2.83 20.29
C GLU A 35 -4.47 3.76 19.36
N ALA A 36 -3.93 3.98 18.16
CA ALA A 36 -4.52 4.84 17.15
C ALA A 36 -4.13 4.35 15.75
N ALA A 37 -4.86 4.82 14.75
CA ALA A 37 -4.57 4.57 13.34
C ALA A 37 -4.75 5.84 12.50
N VAL A 38 -4.07 5.89 11.36
CA VAL A 38 -4.19 6.94 10.36
C VAL A 38 -4.45 6.32 9.00
N ARG A 39 -5.30 6.96 8.21
CA ARG A 39 -5.51 6.64 6.80
C ARG A 39 -4.73 7.63 5.95
N ILE A 40 -3.87 7.11 5.09
CA ILE A 40 -3.06 7.84 4.12
C ILE A 40 -3.72 7.63 2.77
N LEU A 41 -4.24 8.70 2.18
CA LEU A 41 -4.97 8.67 0.91
C LEU A 41 -3.97 8.62 -0.24
N HIS A 42 -4.12 7.65 -1.15
CA HIS A 42 -3.28 7.59 -2.33
C HIS A 42 -3.64 8.73 -3.28
N PRO A 43 -2.67 9.37 -3.94
CA PRO A 43 -2.96 10.42 -4.90
C PRO A 43 -3.71 9.87 -6.12
N ALA A 44 -4.63 10.68 -6.64
CA ALA A 44 -5.30 10.46 -7.92
C ALA A 44 -4.48 11.15 -9.01
N ASP A 45 -3.65 10.39 -9.71
CA ASP A 45 -2.57 10.93 -10.54
C ASP A 45 -1.69 11.91 -9.74
N ALA A 46 -1.76 13.21 -10.06
CA ALA A 46 -1.02 14.27 -9.40
C ALA A 46 -1.91 15.17 -8.51
N VAL A 47 -3.16 14.76 -8.24
CA VAL A 47 -4.14 15.56 -7.51
C VAL A 47 -4.40 14.97 -6.13
N ARG A 48 -4.46 15.83 -5.12
CA ARG A 48 -4.82 15.48 -3.74
C ARG A 48 -6.32 15.41 -3.57
N TRP A 49 -6.80 14.56 -2.67
CA TRP A 49 -8.22 14.40 -2.38
C TRP A 49 -8.84 15.69 -1.86
N ARG A 50 -8.09 16.46 -1.07
CA ARG A 50 -8.53 17.79 -0.59
C ARG A 50 -8.84 18.75 -1.72
N ASP A 51 -8.04 18.74 -2.79
CA ASP A 51 -8.20 19.68 -3.90
C ASP A 51 -9.42 19.29 -4.72
N VAL A 52 -9.66 17.98 -4.87
CA VAL A 52 -10.88 17.44 -5.47
C VAL A 52 -12.10 17.79 -4.64
N ALA A 53 -12.06 17.58 -3.32
CA ALA A 53 -13.19 17.89 -2.45
C ALA A 53 -13.54 19.38 -2.49
N GLU A 54 -12.53 20.26 -2.44
CA GLU A 54 -12.70 21.71 -2.56
C GLU A 54 -13.33 22.10 -3.92
N ARG A 55 -12.92 21.46 -5.02
CA ARG A 55 -13.46 21.72 -6.37
C ARG A 55 -14.89 21.20 -6.55
N GLU A 56 -15.19 20.01 -6.05
CA GLU A 56 -16.51 19.39 -6.15
C GLU A 56 -17.51 19.95 -5.11
N GLY A 57 -17.03 20.72 -4.13
CA GLY A 57 -17.84 21.21 -3.03
C GLY A 57 -18.27 20.10 -2.06
N THR A 58 -17.52 18.99 -2.03
CA THR A 58 -17.68 17.89 -1.08
C THR A 58 -16.79 18.08 0.14
N VAL A 59 -16.97 17.25 1.17
CA VAL A 59 -16.26 17.37 2.44
C VAL A 59 -15.23 16.26 2.54
N LEU A 60 -13.94 16.61 2.58
CA LEU A 60 -12.90 15.65 2.93
C LEU A 60 -12.95 15.34 4.43
N HIS A 61 -13.05 14.06 4.78
CA HIS A 61 -13.00 13.54 6.14
C HIS A 61 -12.37 12.14 6.16
N PRO A 62 -11.98 11.58 7.33
CA PRO A 62 -11.20 10.33 7.39
C PRO A 62 -11.84 9.09 6.72
N LEU A 63 -13.18 9.08 6.64
CA LEU A 63 -13.97 8.00 6.07
C LEU A 63 -14.49 8.32 4.65
N ALA A 64 -14.08 9.45 4.08
CA ALA A 64 -14.53 9.88 2.75
C ALA A 64 -14.17 8.81 1.72
N GLN A 65 -15.05 8.58 0.75
CA GLN A 65 -14.82 7.64 -0.34
C GLN A 65 -14.57 8.41 -1.62
N TRP A 66 -13.54 8.04 -2.39
CA TRP A 66 -13.20 8.74 -3.64
C TRP A 66 -14.42 8.90 -4.56
N ASN A 67 -15.17 7.82 -4.75
CA ASN A 67 -16.34 7.78 -5.61
C ASN A 67 -17.49 8.70 -5.16
N ASP A 68 -17.57 9.02 -3.88
CA ASP A 68 -18.56 9.96 -3.35
C ASP A 68 -18.08 11.42 -3.46
N LEU A 69 -16.76 11.65 -3.34
CA LEU A 69 -16.18 12.98 -3.56
C LEU A 69 -16.38 13.48 -5.00
N VAL A 70 -16.24 12.59 -5.99
CA VAL A 70 -16.33 12.93 -7.43
C VAL A 70 -17.69 12.63 -8.04
N ALA A 71 -18.70 12.25 -7.24
CA ALA A 71 -19.96 11.69 -7.75
C ALA A 71 -20.70 12.60 -8.75
N ALA A 72 -20.52 13.92 -8.67
CA ALA A 72 -21.12 14.88 -9.59
C ALA A 72 -20.45 14.87 -10.98
N HIS A 73 -19.13 14.63 -11.03
CA HIS A 73 -18.32 14.69 -12.25
C HIS A 73 -17.29 13.54 -12.31
N PRO A 74 -17.70 12.27 -12.26
CA PRO A 74 -16.78 11.14 -12.14
C PRO A 74 -15.84 10.99 -13.33
N ASP A 75 -16.28 11.38 -14.53
CA ASP A 75 -15.50 11.29 -15.77
C ASP A 75 -14.40 12.38 -15.88
N GLU A 76 -14.37 13.36 -14.95
CA GLU A 76 -13.36 14.44 -14.94
C GLU A 76 -12.08 14.07 -14.18
N TYR A 77 -12.07 12.93 -13.47
CA TYR A 77 -10.96 12.52 -12.62
C TYR A 77 -10.54 11.07 -12.87
N SER A 78 -9.23 10.84 -12.86
CA SER A 78 -8.69 9.47 -12.71
C SER A 78 -8.82 9.04 -11.25
N PRO A 79 -9.22 7.80 -10.94
CA PRO A 79 -9.22 7.32 -9.57
C PRO A 79 -7.79 7.12 -9.03
N PRO A 80 -7.57 7.23 -7.70
CA PRO A 80 -6.35 6.78 -7.07
C PRO A 80 -6.05 5.34 -7.43
N ARG A 81 -4.76 5.01 -7.50
CA ARG A 81 -4.35 3.61 -7.66
C ARG A 81 -4.65 2.85 -6.38
N THR A 82 -5.30 1.70 -6.51
CA THR A 82 -5.57 0.81 -5.39
C THR A 82 -4.37 -0.09 -5.13
N GLY A 83 -4.06 -0.35 -3.85
CA GLY A 83 -2.94 -1.23 -3.46
C GLY A 83 -1.52 -0.71 -3.68
N GLU A 84 -1.35 0.36 -4.46
CA GLU A 84 -0.05 0.92 -4.83
C GLU A 84 0.19 2.26 -4.12
N LEU A 85 0.90 2.24 -2.99
CA LEU A 85 1.40 3.45 -2.34
C LEU A 85 2.59 3.99 -3.17
N PRO A 86 2.61 5.26 -3.59
CA PRO A 86 3.73 5.80 -4.37
C PRO A 86 5.06 5.65 -3.64
N LEU A 87 6.13 5.27 -4.36
CA LEU A 87 7.44 4.99 -3.73
C LEU A 87 8.00 6.17 -2.95
N ASP A 88 7.79 7.40 -3.43
CA ASP A 88 8.26 8.61 -2.74
C ASP A 88 7.50 8.84 -1.42
N GLU A 89 6.20 8.54 -1.39
CA GLU A 89 5.41 8.59 -0.16
C GLU A 89 5.81 7.46 0.80
N LEU A 90 5.98 6.23 0.30
CA LEU A 90 6.48 5.11 1.09
C LEU A 90 7.86 5.39 1.68
N ALA A 91 8.77 6.01 0.93
CA ALA A 91 10.09 6.40 1.40
C ALA A 91 10.00 7.42 2.56
N ALA A 92 9.11 8.41 2.45
CA ALA A 92 8.88 9.39 3.50
C ALA A 92 8.25 8.76 4.77
N ILE A 93 7.25 7.90 4.58
CA ILE A 93 6.57 7.16 5.64
C ILE A 93 7.56 6.22 6.34
N ALA A 94 8.38 5.48 5.60
CA ALA A 94 9.42 4.60 6.14
C ALA A 94 10.39 5.34 7.06
N GLY A 95 10.74 6.59 6.74
CA GLY A 95 11.53 7.45 7.61
C GLY A 95 10.87 7.71 8.98
N VAL A 96 9.55 7.89 9.01
CA VAL A 96 8.77 8.07 10.25
C VAL A 96 8.65 6.74 11.02
N LEU A 97 8.35 5.65 10.32
CA LEU A 97 8.23 4.30 10.89
C LEU A 97 9.54 3.87 11.56
N ALA A 98 10.68 4.11 10.90
CA ALA A 98 12.01 3.79 11.42
C ALA A 98 12.33 4.46 12.77
N ARG A 99 11.81 5.68 13.00
CA ARG A 99 12.01 6.41 14.27
C ARG A 99 11.05 5.97 15.37
N SER A 100 10.03 5.20 15.01
CA SER A 100 8.91 4.81 15.90
C SER A 100 8.98 3.33 16.30
N THR A 101 10.12 2.68 16.08
CA THR A 101 10.41 1.29 16.47
C THR A 101 11.82 1.21 17.05
N SER A 102 12.03 0.24 17.93
CA SER A 102 13.34 -0.16 18.45
C SER A 102 14.08 -1.16 17.55
N THR A 103 13.39 -1.75 16.57
CA THR A 103 13.93 -2.77 15.64
C THR A 103 13.76 -2.35 14.16
N PRO A 104 14.30 -1.19 13.73
CA PRO A 104 14.12 -0.72 12.35
C PRO A 104 14.84 -1.59 11.30
N ASP A 105 15.87 -2.32 11.71
CA ASP A 105 16.63 -3.27 10.89
C ASP A 105 15.99 -4.66 10.80
N ASP A 106 14.91 -4.89 11.54
CA ASP A 106 14.23 -6.18 11.60
C ASP A 106 12.72 -6.01 11.44
N CYS A 107 12.32 -5.66 10.22
CA CYS A 107 10.94 -5.55 9.80
C CYS A 107 10.58 -6.67 8.83
N LEU A 108 9.30 -7.04 8.81
CA LEU A 108 8.71 -7.91 7.81
C LEU A 108 7.88 -7.10 6.82
N ALA A 109 7.86 -7.56 5.58
CA ALA A 109 7.04 -7.06 4.49
C ALA A 109 6.35 -8.23 3.78
N ALA A 110 5.05 -8.12 3.60
CA ALA A 110 4.23 -9.08 2.86
C ALA A 110 3.87 -8.52 1.48
N PHE A 111 4.12 -9.30 0.44
CA PHE A 111 3.74 -8.97 -0.93
C PHE A 111 2.71 -9.97 -1.43
N TRP A 112 1.59 -9.48 -1.96
CA TRP A 112 0.52 -10.35 -2.46
C TRP A 112 0.97 -11.15 -3.68
N GLU A 113 0.79 -12.48 -3.65
CA GLU A 113 1.22 -13.38 -4.75
C GLU A 113 0.58 -13.02 -6.09
N GLY A 114 -0.62 -12.41 -6.06
CA GLY A 114 -1.39 -12.07 -7.26
C GLY A 114 -0.83 -10.90 -8.06
N PHE A 115 0.20 -10.21 -7.54
CA PHE A 115 0.97 -9.29 -8.35
C PHE A 115 1.60 -10.05 -9.52
N GLY A 116 1.29 -9.65 -10.76
CA GLY A 116 1.75 -10.32 -11.99
C GLY A 116 3.28 -10.43 -12.13
N VAL A 117 4.01 -9.79 -11.22
CA VAL A 117 5.46 -9.84 -11.03
C VAL A 117 5.93 -11.15 -10.38
N LEU A 118 5.10 -11.79 -9.56
CA LEU A 118 5.46 -12.95 -8.74
C LEU A 118 5.09 -14.29 -9.39
N THR A 119 4.08 -14.31 -10.27
CA THR A 119 3.53 -15.56 -10.83
C THR A 119 4.01 -15.88 -12.24
N GLY A 120 4.84 -15.03 -12.85
CA GLY A 120 5.22 -15.15 -14.27
C GLY A 120 4.02 -15.16 -15.23
N SER A 121 2.81 -14.89 -14.73
CA SER A 121 1.56 -14.94 -15.45
C SER A 121 1.17 -13.53 -15.84
N THR A 122 1.45 -13.20 -17.10
CA THR A 122 0.97 -11.99 -17.76
C THR A 122 -0.56 -11.97 -17.76
N THR A 123 -1.17 -11.28 -16.80
CA THR A 123 -2.47 -10.64 -17.05
C THR A 123 -2.26 -9.14 -17.05
N ILE A 124 -1.59 -8.65 -18.10
CA ILE A 124 -1.73 -7.24 -18.45
C ILE A 124 -3.12 -7.14 -19.08
N LEU A 125 -4.09 -6.56 -18.36
CA LEU A 125 -5.33 -6.08 -18.96
C LEU A 125 -5.00 -4.82 -19.78
N LEU A 126 -4.39 -5.02 -20.96
CA LEU A 126 -4.31 -3.97 -21.97
C LEU A 126 -5.72 -3.78 -22.54
N SER A 127 -6.36 -2.67 -22.19
CA SER A 127 -7.49 -2.16 -22.97
C SER A 127 -6.98 -1.89 -24.40
N ARG A 128 -7.41 -2.75 -25.31
CA ARG A 128 -6.98 -2.78 -26.71
C ARG A 128 -7.55 -1.57 -27.48
N ALA A 129 -6.70 -0.61 -27.81
CA ALA A 129 -6.88 0.24 -28.98
C ALA A 129 -6.00 -0.30 -30.11
N ASP A 130 -6.60 -0.51 -31.28
CA ASP A 130 -6.09 -1.26 -32.43
C ASP A 130 -4.74 -0.82 -32.99
N GLY A 131 -3.96 -1.80 -33.49
CA GLY A 131 -2.95 -1.58 -34.53
C GLY A 131 -1.78 -2.55 -34.46
N GLY A 132 -1.82 -3.62 -35.25
CA GLY A 132 -0.76 -4.64 -35.30
C GLY A 132 0.59 -4.11 -35.78
N GLY A 133 1.62 -4.34 -34.97
CA GLY A 133 3.04 -4.24 -35.29
C GLY A 133 3.80 -5.11 -34.30
N GLU A 134 4.85 -5.80 -34.74
CA GLU A 134 5.74 -6.54 -33.85
C GLU A 134 6.42 -5.56 -32.88
N ASP A 135 6.35 -5.85 -31.58
CA ASP A 135 6.93 -4.99 -30.56
C ASP A 135 8.47 -4.92 -30.70
N PRO A 136 9.08 -3.72 -30.68
CA PRO A 136 10.53 -3.57 -30.81
C PRO A 136 11.31 -4.28 -29.68
N ALA A 137 12.53 -4.74 -29.95
CA ALA A 137 13.30 -5.63 -29.07
C ALA A 137 13.57 -5.11 -27.64
N TRP A 138 13.45 -3.82 -27.37
CA TRP A 138 13.55 -3.25 -26.01
C TRP A 138 12.23 -3.38 -25.21
N MET A 139 11.13 -3.76 -25.86
CA MET A 139 9.85 -4.16 -25.26
C MET A 139 9.75 -5.69 -25.06
N SER A 140 10.69 -6.47 -25.61
CA SER A 140 10.74 -7.93 -25.42
C SER A 140 11.19 -8.35 -24.01
N ASP A 141 11.70 -7.41 -23.21
CA ASP A 141 12.19 -7.61 -21.84
C ASP A 141 11.34 -6.81 -20.83
N THR A 142 10.01 -6.86 -21.02
CA THR A 142 9.01 -6.21 -20.18
C THR A 142 8.44 -7.15 -19.12
N ARG A 143 9.01 -8.35 -18.98
CA ARG A 143 8.61 -9.29 -17.94
C ARG A 143 9.20 -8.82 -16.63
N PRO A 144 8.41 -8.69 -15.56
CA PRO A 144 9.01 -8.62 -14.25
C PRO A 144 9.85 -9.89 -14.03
N THR A 145 11.14 -9.73 -13.79
CA THR A 145 12.07 -10.84 -13.53
C THR A 145 11.96 -11.38 -12.10
N GLY A 146 10.97 -10.91 -11.34
CA GLY A 146 10.75 -11.25 -9.93
C GLY A 146 10.76 -12.76 -9.67
N TRP A 147 10.18 -13.57 -10.55
CA TRP A 147 10.17 -15.04 -10.39
C TRP A 147 11.57 -15.69 -10.44
N GLU A 148 12.54 -15.08 -11.14
CA GLU A 148 13.93 -15.55 -11.19
C GLU A 148 14.79 -14.95 -10.06
N HIS A 149 14.24 -14.01 -9.29
CA HIS A 149 14.95 -13.41 -8.17
C HIS A 149 15.08 -14.45 -7.04
N PRO A 150 16.31 -14.76 -6.57
CA PRO A 150 16.54 -15.87 -5.64
C PRO A 150 15.81 -15.69 -4.31
N GLU A 151 15.63 -14.44 -3.86
CA GLU A 151 14.87 -14.14 -2.64
C GLU A 151 13.38 -14.39 -2.82
N ILE A 152 12.82 -14.13 -4.00
CA ILE A 152 11.39 -14.38 -4.27
C ILE A 152 11.12 -15.88 -4.32
N ALA A 153 12.02 -16.65 -4.95
CA ALA A 153 11.92 -18.11 -5.00
C ALA A 153 12.12 -18.81 -3.64
N ALA A 154 12.77 -18.14 -2.67
CA ALA A 154 13.07 -18.69 -1.35
C ALA A 154 12.10 -18.22 -0.25
N ALA A 155 11.25 -17.22 -0.52
CA ALA A 155 10.30 -16.69 0.45
C ALA A 155 9.18 -17.69 0.75
N GLU A 156 8.79 -17.79 2.02
CA GLU A 156 7.65 -18.60 2.45
C GLU A 156 6.33 -17.84 2.28
N TYR A 157 5.25 -18.63 2.17
CA TYR A 157 3.89 -18.10 2.02
C TYR A 157 3.27 -17.77 3.39
N LEU A 158 2.64 -16.60 3.45
CA LEU A 158 1.84 -16.12 4.56
C LEU A 158 0.41 -15.84 4.07
N SER A 159 -0.58 -16.50 4.67
CA SER A 159 -2.00 -16.24 4.37
C SER A 159 -2.55 -15.15 5.29
N LEU A 160 -2.63 -13.93 4.79
CA LEU A 160 -3.42 -12.85 5.39
C LEU A 160 -4.92 -13.05 5.07
N PRO A 161 -5.86 -12.42 5.79
CA PRO A 161 -7.27 -12.52 5.48
C PRO A 161 -7.57 -12.20 4.00
N GLY A 162 -7.94 -13.23 3.23
CA GLY A 162 -8.27 -13.11 1.81
C GLY A 162 -7.09 -12.91 0.85
N ARG A 163 -5.83 -13.02 1.31
CA ARG A 163 -4.62 -12.78 0.51
C ARG A 163 -3.49 -13.74 0.88
N ASP A 164 -3.02 -14.52 -0.08
CA ASP A 164 -1.76 -15.27 0.06
C ASP A 164 -0.58 -14.38 -0.36
N CYS A 165 0.46 -14.33 0.48
CA CYS A 165 1.56 -13.39 0.34
C CYS A 165 2.90 -14.09 0.45
N LEU A 166 3.91 -13.56 -0.23
CA LEU A 166 5.31 -13.90 0.04
C LEU A 166 5.86 -12.98 1.14
N LEU A 167 6.60 -13.56 2.08
CA LEU A 167 7.15 -12.86 3.23
C LEU A 167 8.63 -12.53 3.05
N PHE A 168 9.00 -11.28 3.35
CA PHE A 168 10.37 -10.79 3.28
C PHE A 168 10.76 -10.06 4.55
N ALA A 169 12.03 -10.18 4.93
CA ALA A 169 12.65 -9.34 5.94
C ALA A 169 13.38 -8.15 5.28
N LEU A 170 13.37 -6.99 5.94
CA LEU A 170 14.10 -5.80 5.51
C LEU A 170 14.45 -4.88 6.68
N ASP A 171 15.46 -4.04 6.46
CA ASP A 171 15.61 -2.79 7.21
C ASP A 171 14.69 -1.73 6.59
N VAL A 172 13.72 -1.21 7.36
CA VAL A 172 12.74 -0.25 6.85
C VAL A 172 13.41 1.04 6.33
N ARG A 173 14.60 1.39 6.83
CA ARG A 173 15.36 2.56 6.36
C ARG A 173 15.87 2.38 4.93
N ALA A 174 16.00 1.14 4.46
CA ALA A 174 16.38 0.87 3.07
C ALA A 174 15.31 1.35 2.07
N LEU A 175 14.05 1.50 2.50
CA LEU A 175 12.97 2.02 1.66
C LEU A 175 13.11 3.51 1.33
N ALA A 176 14.03 4.23 2.00
CA ALA A 176 14.33 5.62 1.68
C ALA A 176 14.97 5.79 0.28
N ASP A 177 15.62 4.74 -0.24
CA ASP A 177 16.11 4.69 -1.62
C ASP A 177 15.11 3.91 -2.48
N THR A 178 14.32 4.62 -3.28
CA THR A 178 13.29 4.04 -4.16
C THR A 178 13.83 3.04 -5.19
N GLY A 179 15.15 2.99 -5.40
CA GLY A 179 15.83 1.96 -6.17
C GLY A 179 15.64 0.54 -5.61
N TRP A 180 15.28 0.40 -4.32
CA TRP A 180 15.01 -0.88 -3.67
C TRP A 180 14.03 -1.76 -4.47
N ALA A 181 12.99 -1.16 -5.04
CA ALA A 181 11.94 -1.89 -5.73
C ALA A 181 12.49 -2.63 -6.95
N ARG A 182 13.34 -1.98 -7.74
CA ARG A 182 14.03 -2.61 -8.88
C ARG A 182 15.03 -3.65 -8.38
N ASP A 183 15.86 -3.29 -7.41
CA ASP A 183 16.97 -4.14 -6.95
C ASP A 183 16.50 -5.43 -6.28
N SER A 184 15.27 -5.44 -5.75
CA SER A 184 14.60 -6.60 -5.17
C SER A 184 13.61 -7.31 -6.12
N GLY A 185 13.49 -6.87 -7.38
CA GLY A 185 12.64 -7.52 -8.39
C GLY A 185 11.15 -7.18 -8.33
N PHE A 186 10.77 -6.11 -7.62
CA PHE A 186 9.40 -5.61 -7.47
C PHE A 186 9.08 -4.41 -8.38
N ALA A 187 9.99 -4.04 -9.28
CA ALA A 187 9.74 -3.08 -10.35
C ALA A 187 10.17 -3.66 -11.70
N ASP A 188 9.43 -3.33 -12.75
CA ASP A 188 9.83 -3.66 -14.13
C ASP A 188 11.08 -2.87 -14.58
N ALA A 189 11.70 -3.30 -15.67
CA ALA A 189 12.92 -2.66 -16.19
C ALA A 189 12.70 -1.18 -16.55
N SER A 190 11.49 -0.82 -16.97
CA SER A 190 11.07 0.55 -17.28
C SER A 190 10.75 1.40 -16.04
N GLY A 191 10.57 0.79 -14.86
CA GLY A 191 10.08 1.46 -13.65
C GLY A 191 8.63 1.96 -13.75
N THR A 192 7.89 1.51 -14.76
CA THR A 192 6.49 1.90 -15.02
C THR A 192 5.51 1.11 -14.17
N THR A 193 5.88 -0.10 -13.80
CA THR A 193 5.12 -0.99 -12.91
C THR A 193 5.96 -1.22 -11.67
N VAL A 194 5.43 -0.84 -10.52
CA VAL A 194 6.08 -1.01 -9.22
C VAL A 194 5.10 -1.68 -8.28
N GLN A 195 5.56 -2.65 -7.52
CA GLN A 195 4.81 -3.29 -6.46
C GLN A 195 5.37 -2.87 -5.10
N THR A 196 4.49 -2.45 -4.21
CA THR A 196 4.81 -2.13 -2.82
C THR A 196 4.30 -3.22 -1.88
N PRO A 197 4.87 -3.36 -0.67
CA PRO A 197 4.33 -4.26 0.33
C PRO A 197 2.85 -3.93 0.61
N ILE A 198 2.02 -4.97 0.71
CA ILE A 198 0.62 -4.79 1.12
C ILE A 198 0.47 -4.78 2.65
N ALA A 199 1.47 -5.31 3.36
CA ALA A 199 1.58 -5.17 4.80
C ALA A 199 3.04 -5.11 5.26
N MET A 200 3.30 -4.37 6.34
CA MET A 200 4.60 -4.32 7.00
C MET A 200 4.49 -4.15 8.51
N TRP A 201 5.43 -4.72 9.26
CA TRP A 201 5.54 -4.52 10.70
C TRP A 201 6.96 -4.81 11.22
N PRO A 202 7.40 -4.19 12.32
CA PRO A 202 8.67 -4.49 12.97
C PRO A 202 8.54 -5.68 13.93
N GLU A 203 9.65 -6.32 14.27
CA GLU A 203 9.70 -7.41 15.26
C GLU A 203 9.15 -6.98 16.64
N ASP A 204 9.41 -5.74 17.06
CA ASP A 204 8.90 -5.18 18.32
C ASP A 204 7.42 -4.79 18.31
N ARG A 205 6.74 -4.97 17.16
CA ARG A 205 5.30 -4.74 16.97
C ARG A 205 4.85 -3.31 17.26
N ALA A 206 5.76 -2.33 17.14
CA ALA A 206 5.44 -0.93 17.45
C ALA A 206 4.42 -0.31 16.48
N TRP A 207 4.32 -0.82 15.26
CA TRP A 207 3.40 -0.34 14.23
C TRP A 207 3.02 -1.45 13.24
N TYR A 208 1.95 -1.22 12.48
CA TYR A 208 1.54 -2.05 11.36
C TYR A 208 1.07 -1.15 10.22
N LEU A 209 1.62 -1.35 9.02
CA LEU A 209 1.21 -0.68 7.80
C LEU A 209 0.43 -1.67 6.94
N ALA A 210 -0.69 -1.23 6.36
CA ALA A 210 -1.54 -2.02 5.47
C ALA A 210 -1.92 -1.20 4.22
N SER A 211 -1.48 -1.65 3.05
CA SER A 211 -1.87 -1.12 1.74
C SER A 211 -2.65 -2.20 0.99
N GLU A 212 -3.88 -2.43 1.43
CA GLU A 212 -4.75 -3.48 0.88
C GLU A 212 -5.03 -3.21 -0.62
N ILE A 213 -5.07 -4.27 -1.45
CA ILE A 213 -5.07 -4.13 -2.91
C ILE A 213 -6.35 -3.51 -3.50
N ASP A 214 -7.46 -3.61 -2.78
CA ASP A 214 -8.76 -3.05 -3.14
C ASP A 214 -8.93 -1.62 -2.58
N PHE A 215 -7.96 -1.11 -1.82
CA PHE A 215 -8.05 0.17 -1.12
C PHE A 215 -7.29 1.26 -1.86
N ASP A 216 -7.94 2.42 -1.99
CA ASP A 216 -7.38 3.68 -2.49
C ASP A 216 -6.53 4.43 -1.45
N SER A 217 -6.13 3.73 -0.39
CA SER A 217 -5.45 4.29 0.76
C SER A 217 -4.68 3.22 1.54
N THR A 218 -3.65 3.68 2.23
CA THR A 218 -2.85 2.89 3.17
C THR A 218 -3.31 3.23 4.60
N VAL A 219 -3.43 2.23 5.47
CA VAL A 219 -3.71 2.43 6.89
C VAL A 219 -2.47 2.08 7.71
N VAL A 220 -2.11 2.95 8.66
CA VAL A 220 -1.04 2.68 9.62
C VAL A 220 -1.61 2.70 11.03
N GLY A 221 -1.46 1.59 11.76
CA GLY A 221 -1.74 1.48 13.19
C GLY A 221 -0.46 1.60 14.02
N GLY A 222 -0.53 2.30 15.16
CA GLY A 222 0.59 2.46 16.09
C GLY A 222 0.26 3.23 17.35
N SER A 223 1.28 3.80 17.99
CA SER A 223 1.10 4.73 19.11
C SER A 223 0.55 6.08 18.63
N ARG A 224 -0.04 6.87 19.53
CA ARG A 224 -0.47 8.24 19.18
C ARG A 224 0.68 9.11 18.67
N GLU A 225 1.88 8.96 19.23
CA GLU A 225 3.04 9.74 18.81
C GLU A 225 3.43 9.43 17.36
N LEU A 226 3.33 8.17 16.92
CA LEU A 226 3.53 7.81 15.53
C LEU A 226 2.45 8.43 14.63
N ILE A 227 1.19 8.35 15.04
CA ILE A 227 0.08 8.92 14.27
C ILE A 227 0.24 10.45 14.13
N ASP A 228 0.58 11.14 15.21
CA ASP A 228 0.83 12.58 15.19
C ASP A 228 2.02 12.94 14.29
N ALA A 229 3.07 12.11 14.25
CA ALA A 229 4.20 12.31 13.36
C ALA A 229 3.84 12.15 11.87
N LEU A 230 2.96 11.20 11.54
CA LEU A 230 2.45 11.04 10.17
C LEU A 230 1.52 12.19 9.77
N VAL A 231 0.71 12.69 10.70
CA VAL A 231 -0.12 13.89 10.46
C VAL A 231 0.75 15.14 10.27
N ALA A 232 1.85 15.27 11.01
CA ALA A 232 2.81 16.35 10.81
C ALA A 232 3.46 16.27 9.40
N LEU A 233 3.83 15.07 8.96
CA LEU A 233 4.32 14.84 7.59
C LEU A 233 3.27 15.20 6.53
N ALA A 234 1.99 14.96 6.81
CA ALA A 234 0.90 15.39 5.93
C ALA A 234 0.75 16.92 5.88
N ALA A 235 0.96 17.61 7.01
CA ALA A 235 0.93 19.07 7.07
C ALA A 235 2.08 19.72 6.28
N GLU A 236 3.20 19.02 6.09
CA GLU A 236 4.30 19.42 5.21
C GLU A 236 3.97 19.22 3.72
N GLY A 237 2.85 18.56 3.40
CA GLY A 237 2.41 18.31 2.04
C GLY A 237 3.19 17.20 1.34
N THR A 238 3.82 16.30 2.09
CA THR A 238 4.46 15.10 1.52
C THR A 238 3.43 14.02 1.24
N ILE A 239 2.55 13.74 2.20
CA ILE A 239 1.46 12.76 2.09
C ILE A 239 0.11 13.43 2.40
N GLU A 240 -0.99 12.75 2.15
CA GLU A 240 -2.32 13.18 2.59
C GLU A 240 -2.87 12.19 3.61
N ALA A 241 -2.84 12.56 4.90
CA ALA A 241 -3.14 11.64 5.99
C ALA A 241 -4.19 12.21 6.95
N LEU A 242 -5.12 11.36 7.38
CA LEU A 242 -6.23 11.69 8.25
C LEU A 242 -6.31 10.65 9.40
N PRO A 243 -6.26 11.08 10.67
CA PRO A 243 -6.45 10.17 11.81
C PRO A 243 -7.80 9.47 11.73
N LEU A 244 -7.80 8.15 11.95
CA LEU A 244 -9.03 7.38 11.96
C LEU A 244 -9.77 7.57 13.30
N PRO A 245 -11.11 7.70 13.26
CA PRO A 245 -11.93 7.69 14.47
C PRO A 245 -11.98 6.30 15.11
N ALA A 246 -12.62 6.18 16.28
CA ALA A 246 -12.78 4.89 16.96
C ALA A 246 -13.73 3.93 16.21
N GLU A 247 -14.78 4.46 15.58
CA GLU A 247 -15.68 3.71 14.72
C GLU A 247 -15.27 3.91 13.27
N VAL A 248 -14.72 2.88 12.64
CA VAL A 248 -14.19 2.93 11.28
C VAL A 248 -15.01 2.05 10.35
N ASP A 249 -15.48 2.65 9.26
CA ASP A 249 -16.09 1.97 8.12
C ASP A 249 -15.44 2.54 6.85
N LEU A 250 -14.50 1.80 6.28
CA LEU A 250 -13.81 2.14 5.02
C LEU A 250 -14.42 1.42 3.81
N THR A 251 -15.59 0.79 3.97
CA THR A 251 -16.31 0.23 2.83
C THR A 251 -16.76 1.36 1.90
N SER A 252 -17.16 1.00 0.68
CA SER A 252 -17.76 1.95 -0.27
C SER A 252 -19.04 2.63 0.23
N THR A 253 -19.60 2.21 1.37
CA THR A 253 -20.76 2.84 2.01
C THR A 253 -20.42 3.58 3.31
N GLY A 254 -19.13 3.67 3.67
CA GLY A 254 -18.64 4.29 4.89
C GLY A 254 -18.73 5.82 4.88
N ASP A 255 -18.75 6.45 3.70
CA ASP A 255 -18.95 7.89 3.56
C ASP A 255 -20.44 8.25 3.73
N ARG A 256 -20.76 8.69 4.95
CA ARG A 256 -22.11 9.14 5.32
C ARG A 256 -22.29 10.65 5.20
N VAL A 257 -21.28 11.40 4.76
CA VAL A 257 -21.29 12.87 4.67
C VAL A 257 -21.53 13.31 3.23
N ASN A 258 -20.78 12.74 2.28
CA ASN A 258 -20.88 13.03 0.85
C ASN A 258 -21.87 12.12 0.13
N GLY A 259 -22.41 11.12 0.84
CA GLY A 259 -23.31 10.10 0.31
C GLY A 259 -24.41 10.64 -0.62
N ARG A 260 -24.57 9.94 -1.74
CA ARG A 260 -25.40 10.26 -2.90
C ARG A 260 -26.74 10.93 -2.54
N SER A 261 -26.90 12.18 -2.96
CA SER A 261 -28.24 12.69 -3.24
C SER A 261 -28.86 11.75 -4.28
N ARG A 262 -29.98 11.12 -3.92
CA ARG A 262 -30.73 10.19 -4.78
C ARG A 262 -31.01 10.74 -6.17
#